data_AF-X8CNJ0-F1
#
_entry.id   AF-X8CNJ0-F1
#
_cell.length_a   1.000
_cell.length_b   1.000
_cell.length_c   1.000
_cell.angle_alpha   90.00
_cell.angle_beta   90.00
_cell.angle_gamma   90.00
#
_symmetry.space_group_name_H-M   'P 1'
#
loop_
_entity.id
_entity.type
_entity.pdbx_description
1 polymer ?
#
loop_
_entity_poly.entity_id
_entity_poly.type
_entity_poly.pdbx_seq_one_letter_code
_entity_poly.pdbx_strand_id
1 'polypeptide(L)' 'MTYVRPELVGEVRYSEWTPDDRLRQSSWRGLRPDKEASEVVRE' A
#
# COMPACT_ATOMS: atom_id res chain seq x y z
N MET A 1 12.49 -10.66 12.65
CA MET A 1 11.72 -9.71 11.85
C MET A 1 12.69 -8.73 11.25
N THR A 2 12.69 -8.55 9.93
CA THR A 2 13.60 -7.64 9.26
C THR A 2 12.81 -6.44 8.78
N TYR A 3 13.12 -5.26 9.32
CA TYR A 3 12.58 -4.01 8.82
C TYR A 3 13.33 -3.57 7.57
N VAL A 4 12.64 -2.86 6.69
CA VAL A 4 13.19 -2.27 5.47
C VAL A 4 12.89 -0.78 5.47
N ARG A 5 13.66 -0.03 4.68
CA ARG A 5 13.38 1.39 4.45
C ARG A 5 12.08 1.54 3.65
N PRO A 6 11.21 2.51 3.98
CA PRO A 6 9.91 2.70 3.33
C PRO A 6 10.05 3.43 1.99
N GLU A 7 10.77 2.81 1.04
CA GLU A 7 11.09 3.41 -0.27
C GLU A 7 10.29 2.79 -1.42
N LEU A 8 9.72 1.60 -1.22
CA LEU A 8 9.02 0.85 -2.27
C LEU A 8 7.51 1.07 -2.21
N VAL A 9 6.92 1.40 -3.36
CA VAL A 9 5.46 1.51 -3.52
C VAL A 9 4.91 0.24 -4.16
N GLY A 10 3.82 -0.26 -3.59
CA GLY A 10 3.08 -1.42 -4.08
C GLY A 10 1.61 -1.09 -4.28
N GLU A 11 1.02 -1.65 -5.33
CA GLU A 11 -0.40 -1.56 -5.59
C GLU A 11 -1.14 -2.77 -4.99
N VAL A 12 -2.29 -2.49 -4.38
CA VAL A 12 -3.20 -3.50 -3.85
C VAL A 12 -4.62 -3.18 -4.30
N ARG A 13 -5.42 -4.22 -4.55
CA ARG A 13 -6.89 -4.07 -4.59
C ARG A 13 -7.45 -4.44 -3.24
N TYR A 14 -8.49 -3.73 -2.81
CA TYR A 14 -9.17 -3.96 -1.54
C TYR A 14 -10.67 -3.69 -1.70
N SER A 15 -11.48 -4.19 -0.77
CA SER A 15 -12.94 -4.02 -0.82
C SER A 15 -13.38 -2.71 -0.16
N GLU A 16 -12.88 -2.42 1.04
CA GLU A 16 -13.25 -1.24 1.83
C GLU A 16 -12.14 -0.90 2.85
N TRP A 17 -12.20 0.33 3.37
CA TRP A 17 -11.45 0.75 4.56
C TRP A 17 -12.22 0.35 5.82
N THR A 18 -11.54 -0.20 6.81
CA THR A 18 -12.12 -0.41 8.15
C THR A 18 -12.11 0.89 8.96
N PRO A 19 -12.88 0.97 10.05
CA PRO A 19 -12.81 2.09 11.00
C PRO A 19 -11.45 2.28 11.69
N ASP A 20 -10.58 1.27 11.62
CA ASP A 20 -9.23 1.25 12.20
C ASP A 20 -8.15 1.59 11.14
N ASP A 21 -8.55 2.20 10.02
CA ASP A 21 -7.65 2.59 8.92
C ASP A 21 -6.85 1.43 8.30
N ARG A 22 -7.51 0.26 8.15
CA ARG A 22 -6.93 -0.91 7.48
C ARG A 22 -7.70 -1.25 6.21
N LEU A 23 -6.98 -1.82 5.25
CA LEU A 23 -7.57 -2.32 4.01
C LEU A 23 -8.19 -3.70 4.23
N ARG A 24 -9.48 -3.85 3.93
CA ARG A 24 -10.19 -5.14 4.05
C ARG A 24 -10.08 -5.94 2.75
N GLN A 25 -9.80 -7.24 2.89
CA GLN A 25 -9.65 -8.19 1.76
C GLN A 25 -8.63 -7.73 0.72
N SER A 26 -7.47 -7.25 1.19
CA SER A 26 -6.40 -6.77 0.31
C SER A 26 -5.78 -7.90 -0.52
N SER A 27 -5.58 -7.66 -1.80
CA SER A 27 -4.89 -8.55 -2.73
C SER A 27 -3.79 -7.80 -3.48
N TRP A 28 -2.60 -8.39 -3.51
CA TRP A 28 -1.41 -7.81 -4.14
C TRP A 28 -1.58 -7.70 -5.65
N ARG A 29 -1.27 -6.52 -6.22
CA ARG A 29 -1.30 -6.29 -7.67
C ARG A 29 0.11 -6.21 -8.27
N GLY A 30 1.08 -5.68 -7.54
CA GLY A 30 2.45 -5.56 -8.03
C GLY A 30 3.16 -4.34 -7.46
N LEU A 31 4.47 -4.26 -7.72
CA LEU A 31 5.26 -3.08 -7.41
C LEU A 31 4.94 -1.95 -8.39
N ARG A 32 5.01 -0.71 -7.92
CA ARG A 32 4.91 0.51 -8.70
C ARG A 32 6.24 1.26 -8.63
N PRO A 33 7.28 0.80 -9.35
CA PRO A 33 8.59 1.48 -9.37
C PRO A 33 8.52 2.89 -10.01
N ASP A 34 7.42 3.18 -10.69
CA ASP A 34 7.09 4.45 -11.32
C ASP A 34 6.60 5.53 -10.33
N LYS A 35 6.28 5.16 -9.07
CA LYS A 35 5.77 6.09 -8.05
C LYS A 35 6.74 6.26 -6.89
N GLU A 36 6.87 7.48 -6.39
CA GLU A 36 7.61 7.77 -5.17
C GLU A 36 6.75 7.49 -3.92
N ALA A 37 7.40 7.03 -2.84
CA ALA A 37 6.71 6.75 -1.57
C ALA A 37 6.03 7.98 -0.95
N SER A 38 6.56 9.18 -1.24
CA SER A 38 6.03 10.47 -0.80
C SER A 38 4.72 10.87 -1.50
N GLU A 39 4.42 10.30 -2.66
CA GLU A 39 3.20 10.58 -3.43
C GLU A 39 2.00 9.72 -2.98
N VAL A 40 2.25 8.69 -2.18
CA VAL A 40 1.21 7.76 -1.73
C VAL A 40 0.42 8.40 -0.59
N VAL A 41 -0.78 8.89 -0.92
CA VAL A 41 -1.78 9.40 0.03
C VAL A 41 -3.00 8.49 0.04
N ARG A 42 -3.82 8.61 1.09
CA ARG A 42 -5.16 8.03 1.08
C ARG A 42 -5.99 8.79 0.05
N GLU A 43 -6.49 8.07 -0.95
CA GLU A 43 -7.48 8.59 -1.92
C GLU A 43 -8.80 8.95 -1.25
#